data_AF-A0A382P3G3-F1
#
_entry.id   AF-A0A382P3G3-F1
#
_cell.length_a   1.000
_cell.length_b   1.000
_cell.length_c   1.000
_cell.angle_alpha   90.00
_cell.angle_beta   90.00
_cell.angle_gamma   90.00
#
_symmetry.space_group_name_H-M   'P 1'
#
loop_
_entity.id
_entity.type
_entity.pdbx_description
1 polymer ?
#
loop_
_entity_poly.entity_id
_entity_poly.type
_entity_poly.pdbx_seq_one_letter_code
_entity_poly.pdbx_strand_id
1 'polypeptide(L)'
;MIKDEFGGWMFDLDEREALTDILKDKFDSKQIYTFLILLREICFYMKIWKEDLPSNQDVKLYVTPILNSINKTNDYLHLLEKKQLANGIPFGFPYFLGSDPHPKDKRHNRHFDRHIENIRVRAEASRNSLEELQALIEKQLQEWKMLPHRPKADSHSFVYDMVTRYLQIFHEIPTAYPDGIFFKIVQKTREIVGMKFEDPRKSIEAALKKHRLNGTLEIKS
;
A
#
# COMPACT_ATOMS: atom_id res chain seq x y z
N MET A 1 11.58 19.00 5.45
CA MET A 1 10.49 18.69 4.51
C MET A 1 9.40 19.72 4.71
N ILE A 2 9.17 20.61 3.74
CA ILE A 2 8.04 21.53 3.77
C ILE A 2 6.79 20.68 3.48
N LYS A 3 5.82 20.71 4.40
CA LYS A 3 4.55 19.98 4.32
C LYS A 3 3.44 21.02 4.10
N ASP A 4 2.50 20.75 3.20
CA ASP A 4 1.27 21.54 3.15
C ASP A 4 0.33 21.18 4.31
N GLU A 5 -0.81 21.88 4.39
CA GLU A 5 -1.87 21.69 5.39
C GLU A 5 -2.45 20.26 5.41
N PHE A 6 -2.16 19.45 4.38
CA PHE A 6 -2.57 18.05 4.22
C PHE A 6 -1.38 17.06 4.36
N GLY A 7 -0.20 17.54 4.75
CA GLY A 7 0.99 16.71 4.96
C GLY A 7 1.69 16.28 3.67
N GLY A 8 1.31 16.82 2.51
CA GLY A 8 1.87 16.48 1.21
C GLY A 8 3.27 17.07 0.97
N TRP A 9 4.11 16.33 0.24
CA TRP A 9 5.40 16.85 -0.23
C TRP A 9 5.20 17.89 -1.34
N MET A 10 5.96 18.97 -1.30
CA MET A 10 5.95 20.02 -2.33
C MET A 10 7.37 20.34 -2.81
N PHE A 11 7.46 20.88 -4.02
CA PHE A 11 8.67 21.60 -4.44
C PHE A 11 8.90 22.78 -3.52
N ASP A 12 10.15 22.98 -3.09
CA ASP A 12 10.52 24.25 -2.48
C ASP A 12 10.57 25.38 -3.52
N LEU A 13 10.84 26.61 -3.06
CA LEU A 13 10.83 27.79 -3.93
C LEU A 13 11.88 27.67 -5.04
N ASP A 14 13.09 27.23 -4.70
CA ASP A 14 14.23 27.12 -5.61
C ASP A 14 14.01 26.01 -6.65
N GLU A 15 13.47 24.87 -6.21
CA GLU A 15 13.09 23.74 -7.07
C GLU A 15 12.00 24.15 -8.07
N ARG A 16 11.00 24.88 -7.59
CA ARG A 16 9.90 25.37 -8.42
C ARG A 16 10.37 26.43 -9.41
N GLU A 17 11.23 27.35 -8.99
CA GLU A 17 11.83 28.37 -9.85
C GLU A 17 12.68 27.72 -10.93
N ALA A 18 13.55 26.78 -10.57
CA ALA A 18 14.39 26.07 -11.53
C ALA A 18 13.58 25.30 -12.60
N LEU A 19 12.48 24.65 -12.20
CA LEU A 19 11.59 23.97 -13.15
C LEU A 19 10.83 24.97 -14.03
N THR A 20 10.43 26.12 -13.48
CA THR A 20 9.76 27.21 -14.22
C THR A 20 10.71 27.80 -15.25
N ASP A 21 11.96 28.04 -14.87
CA ASP A 21 13.00 28.60 -15.73
C ASP A 21 13.30 27.74 -16.97
N ILE A 22 13.18 26.42 -16.85
CA ILE A 22 13.33 25.51 -17.99
C ILE A 22 12.17 25.67 -19.00
N LEU A 23 10.98 26.06 -18.55
CA LEU A 23 9.75 26.07 -19.35
C LEU A 23 9.37 27.47 -19.85
N LYS A 24 9.77 28.54 -19.13
CA LYS A 24 9.28 29.92 -19.31
C LYS A 24 9.51 30.51 -20.70
N ASP A 25 10.54 30.05 -21.41
CA ASP A 25 10.90 30.58 -22.73
C ASP A 25 9.97 30.05 -23.84
N LYS A 26 9.18 29.00 -23.58
CA LYS A 26 8.35 28.34 -24.60
C LYS A 26 6.87 28.26 -24.26
N PHE A 27 6.52 28.12 -22.98
CA PHE A 27 5.15 27.85 -22.56
C PHE A 27 4.57 28.99 -21.73
N ASP A 28 3.25 29.16 -21.78
CA ASP A 28 2.60 30.19 -20.99
C ASP A 28 2.57 29.82 -19.50
N SER A 29 2.49 30.85 -18.65
CA SER A 29 2.54 30.70 -17.20
C SER A 29 1.44 29.81 -16.63
N LYS A 30 0.27 29.73 -17.28
CA LYS A 30 -0.86 28.89 -16.84
C LYS A 30 -0.61 27.42 -17.18
N GLN A 31 -0.10 27.12 -18.37
CA GLN A 31 0.34 25.77 -18.73
C GLN A 31 1.45 25.30 -17.79
N ILE A 32 2.46 26.14 -17.54
CA ILE A 32 3.57 25.82 -16.64
C ILE A 32 3.04 25.52 -15.23
N TYR A 33 2.20 26.40 -14.68
CA TYR A 33 1.61 26.21 -13.36
C TYR A 33 0.87 24.87 -13.24
N THR A 34 0.05 24.54 -14.25
CA THR A 34 -0.73 23.29 -14.28
C THR A 34 0.18 22.07 -14.36
N PHE A 35 1.20 22.13 -15.22
CA PHE A 35 2.18 21.05 -15.35
C PHE A 35 2.96 20.81 -14.05
N LEU A 36 3.39 21.86 -13.35
CA LEU A 36 4.13 21.73 -12.10
C LEU A 36 3.27 21.14 -10.97
N ILE A 37 1.97 21.39 -10.93
CA ILE A 37 1.05 20.71 -9.98
C ILE A 37 1.05 19.20 -10.23
N LEU A 38 0.88 18.79 -11.49
CA LEU A 38 0.84 17.37 -11.85
C LEU A 38 2.21 16.69 -11.64
N LEU A 39 3.29 17.41 -11.93
CA LEU A 39 4.64 16.93 -11.69
C LEU A 39 4.92 16.74 -10.19
N ARG A 40 4.43 17.66 -9.34
CA ARG A 40 4.51 17.52 -7.88
C ARG A 40 3.83 16.24 -7.41
N GLU A 41 2.65 15.92 -7.94
CA GLU A 41 1.95 14.68 -7.59
C GLU A 41 2.77 13.44 -7.97
N ILE A 42 3.31 13.40 -9.20
CA ILE A 42 4.18 12.31 -9.67
C ILE A 42 5.40 12.14 -8.73
N CYS A 43 6.04 13.23 -8.36
CA CYS A 43 7.17 13.25 -7.43
C CYS A 43 6.81 12.81 -6.01
N PHE A 44 5.65 13.24 -5.51
CA PHE A 44 5.15 12.86 -4.19
C PHE A 44 4.94 11.35 -4.10
N TYR A 45 4.27 10.75 -5.08
CA TYR A 45 4.12 9.29 -5.14
C TYR A 45 5.50 8.62 -5.18
N MET A 46 6.43 9.12 -6.00
CA MET A 46 7.78 8.55 -6.09
C MET A 46 8.56 8.64 -4.76
N LYS A 47 8.42 9.73 -3.99
CA LYS A 47 9.03 9.86 -2.66
C LYS A 47 8.41 8.91 -1.64
N ILE A 48 7.08 8.78 -1.61
CA ILE A 48 6.39 7.77 -0.78
C ILE A 48 6.92 6.36 -1.09
N TRP A 49 7.10 6.03 -2.37
CA TRP A 49 7.65 4.75 -2.80
C TRP A 49 9.11 4.53 -2.35
N LYS A 50 9.90 5.59 -2.18
CA LYS A 50 11.33 5.53 -1.84
C LYS A 50 11.57 5.55 -0.33
N GLU A 51 10.73 6.27 0.42
CA GLU A 51 10.97 6.58 1.84
C GLU A 51 10.05 5.78 2.79
N ASP A 52 8.80 5.45 2.41
CA ASP A 52 7.77 5.09 3.40
C ASP A 52 7.10 3.72 3.25
N LEU A 53 7.32 2.99 2.15
CA LEU A 53 6.72 1.67 1.96
C LEU A 53 7.70 0.55 2.36
N PRO A 54 7.48 -0.18 3.48
CA PRO A 54 8.19 -1.43 3.73
C PRO A 54 8.06 -2.31 2.49
N SER A 55 9.15 -2.98 2.09
CA SER A 55 9.09 -3.78 0.89
C SER A 55 8.00 -4.84 1.03
N ASN A 56 7.39 -5.28 -0.07
CA ASN A 56 6.43 -6.40 -0.03
C ASN A 56 7.00 -7.65 0.68
N GLN A 57 8.32 -7.78 0.75
CA GLN A 57 8.98 -8.84 1.52
C GLN A 57 8.95 -8.54 3.03
N ASP A 58 9.28 -7.30 3.44
CA ASP A 58 9.27 -6.89 4.84
C ASP A 58 7.85 -6.94 5.42
N VAL A 59 6.86 -6.44 4.68
CA VAL A 59 5.44 -6.54 5.06
C VAL A 59 5.04 -8.00 5.25
N LYS A 60 5.42 -8.90 4.34
CA LYS A 60 5.13 -10.33 4.49
C LYS A 60 5.79 -10.92 5.73
N LEU A 61 7.03 -10.52 6.06
CA LEU A 61 7.73 -10.97 7.26
C LEU A 61 7.00 -10.56 8.54
N TYR A 62 6.39 -9.37 8.58
CA TYR A 62 5.60 -8.92 9.73
C TYR A 62 4.21 -9.55 9.80
N VAL A 63 3.51 -9.70 8.67
CA VAL A 63 2.10 -10.13 8.66
C VAL A 63 1.95 -11.66 8.75
N THR A 64 2.89 -12.45 8.22
CA THR A 64 2.80 -13.92 8.26
C THR A 64 2.73 -14.49 9.68
N PRO A 65 3.57 -14.05 10.65
CA PRO A 65 3.45 -14.50 12.04
C PRO A 65 2.12 -14.13 12.68
N ILE A 66 1.57 -12.96 12.36
CA ILE A 66 0.29 -12.47 12.89
C ILE A 66 -0.85 -13.37 12.40
N LEU A 67 -0.93 -13.63 11.09
CA LEU A 67 -1.94 -14.53 10.51
C LEU A 67 -1.83 -15.95 11.07
N ASN A 68 -0.61 -16.47 11.23
CA ASN A 68 -0.39 -17.79 11.85
C ASN A 68 -0.86 -17.82 13.31
N SER A 69 -0.68 -16.74 14.06
CA SER A 69 -1.18 -16.63 15.43
C SER A 69 -2.71 -16.56 15.47
N ILE A 70 -3.34 -15.81 14.56
CA ILE A 70 -4.81 -15.73 14.46
C ILE A 70 -5.40 -17.12 14.16
N ASN A 71 -4.85 -17.83 13.17
CA ASN A 71 -5.30 -19.18 12.81
C ASN A 71 -5.22 -20.15 14.00
N LYS A 72 -4.09 -20.16 14.73
CA LYS A 72 -3.95 -20.98 15.94
C LYS A 72 -5.00 -20.64 17.00
N THR A 73 -5.25 -19.35 17.23
CA THR A 73 -6.27 -18.91 18.19
C THR A 73 -7.67 -19.33 17.75
N ASN A 74 -7.99 -19.23 16.46
CA ASN A 74 -9.25 -19.70 15.90
C ASN A 74 -9.43 -21.22 16.09
N ASP A 75 -8.39 -22.03 15.88
CA ASP A 75 -8.42 -23.47 16.13
C ASP A 75 -8.76 -23.78 17.60
N TYR A 76 -8.11 -23.09 18.55
CA TYR A 76 -8.41 -23.26 19.97
C TYR A 76 -9.83 -22.82 20.35
N LEU A 77 -10.30 -21.69 19.83
CA LEU A 77 -11.67 -21.22 20.08
C LEU A 77 -12.69 -22.20 19.52
N HIS A 78 -12.44 -22.79 18.35
CA HIS A 78 -13.30 -23.80 17.78
C HIS A 78 -13.36 -25.08 18.62
N LEU A 79 -12.23 -25.50 19.21
CA LEU A 79 -12.21 -26.62 20.16
C LEU A 79 -12.98 -26.30 21.45
N LEU A 80 -12.96 -25.05 21.93
CA LEU A 80 -13.76 -24.59 23.07
C LEU A 80 -15.26 -24.57 22.73
N GLU A 81 -15.65 -24.11 21.55
CA GLU A 81 -17.04 -24.15 21.07
C GLU A 81 -17.58 -25.58 21.06
N LYS A 82 -16.78 -26.53 20.56
CA LYS A 82 -17.10 -27.97 20.54
C LYS A 82 -16.99 -28.63 21.91
N LYS A 83 -16.59 -27.89 22.95
CA LYS A 83 -16.34 -28.38 24.32
C LYS A 83 -15.32 -29.52 24.37
N GLN A 84 -14.46 -29.66 23.36
CA GLN A 84 -13.55 -30.80 23.20
C GLN A 84 -12.32 -30.72 24.10
N LEU A 85 -11.86 -29.52 24.44
CA LEU A 85 -10.77 -29.31 25.40
C LEU A 85 -11.13 -29.82 26.81
N ALA A 86 -12.42 -29.91 27.16
CA ALA A 86 -12.89 -30.43 28.43
C ALA A 86 -12.84 -31.97 28.52
N ASN A 87 -12.76 -32.68 27.38
CA ASN A 87 -12.80 -34.15 27.34
C ASN A 87 -11.43 -34.82 27.49
N GLY A 88 -10.32 -34.06 27.40
CA GLY A 88 -8.95 -34.58 27.34
C GLY A 88 -8.12 -34.44 28.63
N ILE A 89 -8.68 -33.96 29.74
CA ILE A 89 -7.95 -33.76 31.01
C ILE A 89 -8.26 -34.94 31.96
N PRO A 90 -7.28 -35.78 32.34
CA PRO A 90 -7.48 -36.81 33.35
C PRO A 90 -7.84 -36.19 34.70
N PHE A 91 -8.92 -36.69 35.29
CA PHE A 91 -9.60 -36.14 36.47
C PHE A 91 -8.80 -36.35 37.77
N GLY A 92 -8.66 -35.31 38.62
CA GLY A 92 -7.95 -35.42 39.92
C GLY A 92 -7.76 -34.15 40.76
N PHE A 93 -8.11 -32.96 40.29
CA PHE A 93 -8.03 -31.74 41.11
C PHE A 93 -9.44 -31.25 41.52
N PRO A 94 -9.78 -31.22 42.82
CA PRO A 94 -11.13 -30.97 43.32
C PRO A 94 -11.66 -29.54 43.10
N TYR A 95 -10.86 -28.65 42.48
CA TYR A 95 -11.23 -27.27 42.17
C TYR A 95 -11.19 -26.94 40.67
N PHE A 96 -11.04 -27.92 39.79
CA PHE A 96 -10.97 -27.69 38.35
C PHE A 96 -12.25 -28.14 37.62
N LEU A 97 -12.66 -27.36 36.62
CA LEU A 97 -13.84 -27.62 35.79
C LEU A 97 -13.71 -28.99 35.12
N GLY A 98 -14.60 -29.92 35.46
CA GLY A 98 -14.54 -31.31 35.01
C GLY A 98 -15.19 -32.32 35.97
N SER A 99 -15.77 -31.89 37.09
CA SER A 99 -16.67 -32.74 37.87
C SER A 99 -17.76 -33.26 36.95
N ASP A 100 -18.08 -34.54 37.06
CA ASP A 100 -19.13 -35.25 36.33
C ASP A 100 -20.25 -34.26 35.90
N PRO A 101 -20.62 -34.18 34.61
CA PRO A 101 -21.74 -33.31 34.21
C PRO A 101 -23.05 -33.76 34.89
N HIS A 102 -23.11 -35.02 35.34
CA HIS A 102 -24.27 -35.68 35.95
C HIS A 102 -23.91 -36.51 37.20
N PRO A 103 -23.26 -35.95 38.25
CA PRO A 103 -23.19 -36.59 39.55
C PRO A 103 -24.61 -36.93 39.99
N LYS A 104 -24.76 -38.07 40.66
CA LYS A 104 -26.05 -38.49 41.24
C LYS A 104 -26.69 -37.37 42.09
N ASP A 105 -25.89 -36.41 42.58
CA ASP A 105 -26.35 -35.16 43.18
C ASP A 105 -26.46 -34.01 42.14
N LYS A 106 -27.67 -33.79 41.62
CA LYS A 106 -27.98 -32.80 40.57
C LYS A 106 -27.94 -31.33 41.04
N ARG A 107 -27.66 -31.06 42.32
CA ARG A 107 -27.79 -29.70 42.90
C ARG A 107 -26.73 -28.70 42.39
N HIS A 108 -25.59 -29.17 41.90
CA HIS A 108 -24.47 -28.32 41.46
C HIS A 108 -24.31 -28.21 39.92
N ASN A 109 -25.00 -29.04 39.14
CA ASN A 109 -24.78 -29.13 37.68
C ASN A 109 -25.27 -27.92 36.90
N ARG A 110 -26.37 -27.27 37.31
CA ARG A 110 -26.90 -26.11 36.59
C ARG A 110 -25.92 -24.94 36.48
N HIS A 111 -25.11 -24.71 37.52
CA HIS A 111 -24.11 -23.65 37.50
C HIS A 111 -22.90 -24.01 36.63
N PHE A 112 -22.49 -25.27 36.66
CA PHE A 112 -21.42 -25.79 35.81
C PHE A 112 -21.82 -25.78 34.33
N ASP A 113 -22.99 -26.32 33.99
CA ASP A 113 -23.54 -26.34 32.62
C ASP A 113 -23.68 -24.91 32.07
N ARG A 114 -24.19 -23.99 32.88
CA ARG A 114 -24.29 -22.57 32.53
C ARG A 114 -22.91 -21.93 32.33
N HIS A 115 -21.92 -22.30 33.13
CA HIS A 115 -20.55 -21.79 32.99
C HIS A 115 -19.91 -22.28 31.68
N ILE A 116 -20.05 -23.56 31.36
CA ILE A 116 -19.57 -24.15 30.10
C ILE A 116 -20.29 -23.53 28.89
N GLU A 117 -21.59 -23.28 28.98
CA GLU A 117 -22.33 -22.60 27.91
C GLU A 117 -21.89 -21.15 27.72
N ASN A 118 -21.63 -20.42 28.82
CA ASN A 118 -21.07 -19.07 28.75
C ASN A 118 -19.69 -19.06 28.10
N ILE A 119 -18.83 -20.04 28.38
CA ILE A 119 -17.52 -20.18 27.74
C ILE A 119 -17.69 -20.42 26.24
N ARG A 120 -18.60 -21.32 25.84
CA ARG A 120 -18.91 -21.60 24.42
C ARG A 120 -19.37 -20.34 23.69
N VAL A 121 -20.36 -19.62 24.21
CA VAL A 121 -20.90 -18.40 23.59
C VAL A 121 -19.82 -17.33 23.45
N ARG A 122 -18.95 -17.17 24.45
CA ARG A 122 -17.83 -16.22 24.39
C ARG A 122 -16.75 -16.65 23.39
N ALA A 123 -16.48 -17.95 23.27
CA ALA A 123 -15.53 -18.47 22.29
C ALA A 123 -16.02 -18.22 20.86
N GLU A 124 -17.31 -18.43 20.61
CA GLU A 124 -17.95 -18.19 19.31
C GLU A 124 -17.89 -16.71 18.92
N ALA A 125 -18.26 -15.80 19.82
CA ALA A 125 -18.16 -14.36 19.57
C ALA A 125 -16.72 -13.90 19.30
N SER A 126 -15.74 -14.48 20.02
CA SER A 126 -14.32 -14.15 19.84
C SER A 126 -13.79 -14.64 18.50
N ARG A 127 -14.20 -15.83 18.05
CA ARG A 127 -13.80 -16.40 16.74
C ARG A 127 -14.30 -15.54 15.60
N ASN A 128 -15.58 -15.16 15.62
CA ASN A 128 -16.17 -14.27 14.60
C ASN A 128 -15.40 -12.94 14.51
N SER A 129 -15.07 -12.34 15.66
CA SER A 129 -14.28 -11.09 15.71
C SER A 129 -12.86 -11.26 15.12
N LEU A 130 -12.23 -12.42 15.32
CA LEU A 130 -10.90 -12.71 14.77
C LEU A 130 -10.93 -12.99 13.26
N GLU A 131 -11.98 -13.65 12.75
CA GLU A 131 -12.20 -13.86 11.32
C GLU A 131 -12.39 -12.52 10.58
N GLU A 132 -13.13 -11.57 11.17
CA GLU A 132 -13.27 -10.20 10.63
C GLU A 132 -11.92 -9.46 10.59
N LEU A 133 -11.14 -9.52 11.67
CA LEU A 133 -9.80 -8.92 11.71
C LEU A 133 -8.86 -9.54 10.68
N GLN A 134 -8.90 -10.86 10.50
CA GLN A 134 -8.13 -11.55 9.47
C GLN A 134 -8.50 -11.06 8.07
N ALA A 135 -9.79 -10.97 7.76
CA ALA A 135 -10.28 -10.48 6.46
C ALA A 135 -9.83 -9.04 6.18
N LEU A 136 -9.83 -8.16 7.20
CA LEU A 136 -9.34 -6.79 7.07
C LEU A 136 -7.83 -6.75 6.76
N ILE A 137 -7.02 -7.57 7.44
CA ILE A 137 -5.58 -7.67 7.20
C ILE A 137 -5.31 -8.20 5.78
N GLU A 138 -6.02 -9.24 5.35
CA GLU A 138 -5.87 -9.82 4.02
C GLU A 138 -6.27 -8.84 2.91
N LYS A 139 -7.35 -8.08 3.11
CA LYS A 139 -7.77 -7.00 2.20
C LYS A 139 -6.71 -5.91 2.10
N GLN A 140 -6.19 -5.44 3.23
CA GLN A 140 -5.13 -4.42 3.26
C GLN A 140 -3.86 -4.89 2.56
N LEU A 141 -3.46 -6.17 2.74
CA LEU A 141 -2.36 -6.78 2.01
C LEU A 141 -2.60 -6.81 0.49
N GLN A 142 -3.82 -7.08 0.07
CA GLN A 142 -4.18 -7.12 -1.35
C GLN A 142 -4.19 -5.72 -1.96
N GLU A 143 -4.70 -4.72 -1.25
CA GLU A 143 -4.60 -3.31 -1.65
C GLU A 143 -3.12 -2.90 -1.81
N TRP A 144 -2.24 -3.28 -0.88
CA TRP A 144 -0.81 -3.03 -1.00
C TRP A 144 -0.14 -3.76 -2.17
N LYS A 145 -0.60 -4.97 -2.53
CA LYS A 145 -0.16 -5.67 -3.75
C LYS A 145 -0.64 -4.99 -5.03
N MET A 146 -1.80 -4.34 -4.99
CA MET A 146 -2.47 -3.71 -6.14
C MET A 146 -2.13 -2.22 -6.31
N LEU A 147 -1.41 -1.60 -5.37
CA LEU A 147 -0.92 -0.22 -5.49
C LEU A 147 -0.09 -0.04 -6.78
N PRO A 148 -0.22 1.11 -7.47
CA PRO A 148 0.32 1.27 -8.80
C PRO A 148 1.86 1.23 -8.79
N HIS A 149 2.37 0.07 -9.19
CA HIS A 149 3.58 -0.11 -9.98
C HIS A 149 4.89 0.26 -9.27
N ARG A 150 5.58 -0.80 -8.84
CA ARG A 150 6.98 -0.80 -8.42
C ARG A 150 7.84 -0.01 -9.43
N PRO A 151 8.79 0.84 -8.99
CA PRO A 151 9.74 1.53 -9.87
C PRO A 151 10.85 0.60 -10.40
N LYS A 152 10.56 -0.69 -10.55
CA LYS A 152 11.40 -1.62 -11.30
C LYS A 152 10.65 -1.95 -12.58
N ALA A 153 11.12 -1.34 -13.66
CA ALA A 153 10.99 -1.71 -15.08
C ALA A 153 9.69 -2.42 -15.49
N ASP A 154 9.01 -1.81 -16.47
CA ASP A 154 7.90 -2.38 -17.23
C ASP A 154 6.52 -2.34 -16.57
N SER A 155 5.97 -1.12 -16.46
CA SER A 155 4.76 -0.76 -17.23
C SER A 155 4.21 0.65 -16.96
N HIS A 156 4.51 1.28 -15.82
CA HIS A 156 4.28 2.72 -15.59
C HIS A 156 5.54 3.32 -14.97
N SER A 157 6.41 3.90 -15.81
CA SER A 157 7.64 4.52 -15.33
C SER A 157 7.36 5.95 -14.90
N PHE A 158 8.09 6.43 -13.90
CA PHE A 158 8.12 7.85 -13.51
C PHE A 158 8.21 8.80 -14.72
N VAL A 159 9.02 8.43 -15.71
CA VAL A 159 9.19 9.20 -16.96
C VAL A 159 7.97 9.06 -17.91
N TYR A 160 7.31 7.90 -17.93
CA TYR A 160 6.07 7.68 -18.69
C TYR A 160 4.94 8.60 -18.21
N ASP A 161 4.77 8.73 -16.90
CA ASP A 161 3.75 9.65 -16.36
C ASP A 161 4.09 11.10 -16.69
N MET A 162 5.37 11.48 -16.62
CA MET A 162 5.81 12.80 -17.07
C MET A 162 5.52 13.05 -18.55
N VAL A 163 5.80 12.08 -19.44
CA VAL A 163 5.46 12.18 -20.87
C VAL A 163 3.95 12.37 -21.06
N THR A 164 3.14 11.60 -20.32
CA THR A 164 1.68 11.69 -20.36
C THR A 164 1.22 13.10 -20.02
N ARG A 165 1.70 13.68 -18.91
CA ARG A 165 1.30 15.03 -18.48
C ARG A 165 1.83 16.11 -19.43
N TYR A 166 3.04 15.92 -19.95
CA TYR A 166 3.63 16.85 -20.92
C TYR A 166 2.77 16.93 -22.19
N LEU A 167 2.39 15.78 -22.76
CA LEU A 167 1.50 15.71 -23.92
C LEU A 167 0.12 16.33 -23.64
N GLN A 168 -0.43 16.09 -22.44
CA GLN A 168 -1.76 16.61 -22.06
C GLN A 168 -1.79 18.13 -21.90
N ILE A 169 -0.71 18.73 -21.37
CA ILE A 169 -0.68 20.16 -21.04
C ILE A 169 -0.12 21.00 -22.19
N PHE A 170 0.97 20.54 -22.81
CA PHE A 170 1.68 21.32 -23.83
C PHE A 170 1.31 20.91 -25.25
N HIS A 171 0.57 19.81 -25.43
CA HIS A 171 0.15 19.30 -26.75
C HIS A 171 1.32 19.09 -27.72
N GLU A 172 2.51 18.82 -27.19
CA GLU A 172 3.74 18.64 -27.94
C GLU A 172 4.38 17.28 -27.61
N ILE A 173 4.88 16.60 -28.64
CA ILE A 173 5.65 15.36 -28.46
C ILE A 173 7.00 15.70 -27.82
N PRO A 174 7.29 15.22 -26.61
CA PRO A 174 8.57 15.48 -25.98
C PRO A 174 9.71 14.75 -26.71
N THR A 175 10.91 15.31 -26.64
CA THR A 175 12.12 14.73 -27.24
C THR A 175 13.11 14.28 -26.15
N ALA A 176 13.99 13.34 -26.51
CA ALA A 176 15.06 12.87 -25.65
C ALA A 176 16.39 13.63 -25.84
N TYR A 177 16.37 14.75 -26.56
CA TYR A 177 17.59 15.51 -26.86
C TYR A 177 18.15 16.18 -25.60
N PRO A 178 19.46 16.11 -25.32
CA PRO A 178 20.06 16.64 -24.09
C PRO A 178 19.80 18.13 -23.83
N ASP A 179 19.69 18.90 -24.91
CA ASP A 179 19.39 20.33 -24.90
C ASP A 179 17.88 20.64 -24.87
N GLY A 180 17.05 19.62 -25.10
CA GLY A 180 15.60 19.71 -25.13
C GLY A 180 14.96 19.99 -23.77
N ILE A 181 13.84 20.72 -23.79
CA ILE A 181 13.11 21.14 -22.59
C ILE A 181 12.67 19.94 -21.75
N PHE A 182 12.08 18.92 -22.38
CA PHE A 182 11.61 17.74 -21.65
C PHE A 182 12.75 16.96 -20.98
N PHE A 183 13.90 16.82 -21.66
CA PHE A 183 15.07 16.18 -21.09
C PHE A 183 15.54 16.90 -19.83
N LYS A 184 15.68 18.23 -19.89
CA LYS A 184 16.07 19.07 -18.75
C LYS A 184 15.08 18.95 -17.59
N ILE A 185 13.78 18.92 -17.88
CA ILE A 185 12.74 18.70 -16.87
C ILE A 185 12.90 17.32 -16.21
N VAL A 186 13.02 16.23 -16.97
CA VAL A 186 13.19 14.88 -16.41
C VAL A 186 14.45 14.81 -15.54
N GLN A 187 15.55 15.38 -16.00
CA GLN A 187 16.81 15.43 -15.27
C GLN A 187 16.67 16.19 -13.95
N LYS A 188 16.12 17.41 -13.99
CA LYS A 188 15.93 18.24 -12.79
C LYS A 188 14.98 17.57 -11.80
N THR A 189 13.92 16.94 -12.29
CA THR A 189 12.96 16.23 -11.45
C THR A 189 13.60 15.04 -10.74
N ARG A 190 14.48 14.28 -11.43
CA ARG A 190 15.25 13.18 -10.81
C ARG A 190 16.18 13.67 -9.70
N GLU A 191 16.82 14.82 -9.88
CA GLU A 191 17.65 15.45 -8.85
C GLU A 191 16.81 15.78 -7.61
N ILE A 192 15.64 16.40 -7.80
CA ILE A 192 14.70 16.79 -6.73
C ILE A 192 14.21 15.58 -5.90
N VAL A 193 13.94 14.45 -6.56
CA VAL A 193 13.55 13.20 -5.87
C VAL A 193 14.76 12.39 -5.35
N GLY A 194 15.98 12.93 -5.49
CA GLY A 194 17.23 12.32 -5.02
C GLY A 194 17.55 10.99 -5.71
N MET A 195 17.13 10.81 -6.96
CA MET A 195 17.53 9.64 -7.75
C MET A 195 19.01 9.74 -8.15
N LYS A 196 19.65 8.59 -8.42
CA LYS A 196 21.00 8.60 -8.97
C LYS A 196 21.01 9.37 -10.29
N PHE A 197 22.04 10.18 -10.47
CA PHE A 197 22.26 10.91 -11.70
C PHE A 197 22.58 9.91 -12.82
N GLU A 198 21.59 9.63 -13.65
CA GLU A 198 21.68 8.80 -14.84
C GLU A 198 21.09 9.55 -16.02
N ASP A 199 21.74 9.47 -17.18
CA ASP A 199 21.26 10.07 -18.43
C ASP A 199 19.82 9.57 -18.72
N PRO A 200 18.81 10.47 -18.72
CA PRO A 200 17.42 10.06 -18.88
C PRO A 200 17.06 9.67 -20.32
N ARG A 201 17.95 9.82 -21.32
CA ARG A 201 17.70 9.47 -22.73
C ARG A 201 17.00 8.13 -22.91
N LYS A 202 17.60 7.06 -22.40
CA LYS A 202 17.06 5.70 -22.54
C LYS A 202 15.66 5.56 -21.95
N SER A 203 15.41 6.20 -20.81
CA SER A 203 14.10 6.16 -20.15
C SER A 203 13.03 6.99 -20.86
N ILE A 204 13.43 8.13 -21.46
CA ILE A 204 12.54 8.95 -22.27
C ILE A 204 12.19 8.21 -23.56
N GLU A 205 13.18 7.64 -24.25
CA GLU A 205 12.96 6.84 -25.46
C GLU A 205 12.05 5.64 -25.22
N ALA A 206 12.26 4.92 -24.10
CA ALA A 206 11.40 3.81 -23.71
C ALA A 206 9.95 4.26 -23.43
N ALA A 207 9.78 5.38 -22.72
CA ALA A 207 8.46 5.95 -22.44
C ALA A 207 7.75 6.38 -23.74
N LEU A 208 8.45 7.08 -24.63
CA LEU A 208 7.95 7.49 -25.93
C LEU A 208 7.54 6.28 -26.79
N LYS A 209 8.39 5.25 -26.87
CA LYS A 209 8.08 4.00 -27.59
C LYS A 209 6.79 3.37 -27.06
N LYS A 210 6.62 3.34 -25.74
CA LYS A 210 5.41 2.79 -25.11
C LYS A 210 4.17 3.61 -25.44
N HIS A 211 4.24 4.94 -25.41
CA HIS A 211 3.12 5.78 -25.82
C HIS A 211 2.72 5.61 -27.29
N ARG A 212 3.69 5.32 -28.17
CA ARG A 212 3.42 5.03 -29.60
C ARG A 212 2.65 3.73 -29.74
N LEU A 213 3.10 2.68 -29.04
CA LEU A 213 2.44 1.37 -29.02
C LEU A 213 1.01 1.47 -28.48
N ASN A 214 0.76 2.36 -27.52
CA ASN A 214 -0.56 2.57 -26.92
C ASN A 214 -1.47 3.51 -27.73
N GLY A 215 -1.05 4.02 -28.89
CA GLY A 215 -1.84 4.96 -29.71
C GLY A 215 -2.02 6.36 -29.11
N THR A 216 -1.29 6.69 -28.04
CA THR A 216 -1.46 7.95 -27.29
C THR A 216 -0.58 9.10 -27.78
N LEU A 217 0.23 8.88 -28.82
CA LEU A 217 1.13 9.89 -29.40
C LEU A 217 0.56 10.57 -30.66
N GLU A 218 -0.73 10.40 -30.93
CA GLU A 218 -1.42 11.16 -31.97
C GLU A 218 -1.76 12.55 -31.44
N ILE A 219 -0.94 13.56 -31.78
CA ILE A 219 -1.38 14.95 -31.66
C ILE A 219 -2.51 15.11 -32.69
N LYS A 220 -3.76 15.22 -32.22
CA LYS A 220 -4.86 15.69 -33.07
C LYS A 220 -4.48 17.10 -33.54
N SER A 221 -4.29 17.22 -34.85
CA SER A 221 -4.10 18.49 -35.55
C SER A 221 -5.38 19.32 -35.51
#